data_AF-A0AAV7FQF7-F1
#
_entry.id   AF-A0AAV7FQF7-F1
#
_cell.length_a   1.000
_cell.length_b   1.000
_cell.length_c   1.000
_cell.angle_alpha   90.00
_cell.angle_beta   90.00
_cell.angle_gamma   90.00
#
_symmetry.space_group_name_H-M   'P 1'
#
loop_
_entity.id
_entity.type
_entity.pdbx_description
1 polymer ?
#
loop_
_entity_poly.entity_id
_entity_poly.type
_entity_poly.pdbx_seq_one_letter_code
_entity_poly.pdbx_strand_id
1 'polypeptide(L)'
;MTVKDLLLIGPEGQILEGGTPEGQYYNAAAFAIHHAIHTARPDVDAACHSHSIYGKTFSTLGRNIEMTTQDSCVFYNQVALYDNFGGVVLGEDESGRITEKLGDKNKALILQNHGILTCGETIESAVMWFVMLERHCQVMLMAEAAAGSRGQRPIVIDDAEASFTHEKTGSEQAGHFFAKPLYAQALAESKEREGIDFDRDQSGADQTSTKAGAQCIETGSFVSPKWVPQMKDTADVLKTMGTDPAVSHCVLVPNDKGLDLFLNLLEKHEGPKPASEIALFTAASESFCKANTNCTIQESLDRLAKVSRRALDAGLRVRGYISVVAVCPYEERFVQRSVATLPSNSYRWAVTRFAAHCHDTMGTGLSNVLAMVREGVRSVDAAVGGLGGCPYSPGATGNIDTESVLYGLHKEGYQTGMDLDEAAQIGQWISEQLGKRNNSSAGRAIIARLNRQRKESEQQSKL
;
A
#
# COMPACT_ATOMS: atom_id res chain seq x y z
N MET A 1 9.12 -4.49 -14.18
CA MET A 1 10.58 -4.57 -14.13
C MET A 1 10.96 -5.96 -13.66
N THR A 2 11.42 -6.78 -14.59
CA THR A 2 11.97 -8.12 -14.41
C THR A 2 13.47 -8.05 -14.71
N VAL A 3 14.21 -9.13 -14.48
CA VAL A 3 15.64 -9.22 -14.89
C VAL A 3 15.82 -8.93 -16.38
N LYS A 4 14.83 -9.24 -17.22
CA LYS A 4 14.86 -8.97 -18.67
C LYS A 4 14.79 -7.48 -19.02
N ASP A 5 14.34 -6.64 -18.09
CA ASP A 5 14.25 -5.18 -18.28
C ASP A 5 15.55 -4.47 -17.92
N LEU A 6 16.55 -5.18 -17.37
CA LEU A 6 17.87 -4.61 -17.09
C LEU A 6 18.67 -4.42 -18.39
N LEU A 7 19.39 -3.30 -18.48
CA LEU A 7 20.27 -2.98 -19.60
C LEU A 7 21.72 -3.09 -19.14
N LEU A 8 22.54 -3.82 -19.89
CA LEU A 8 23.99 -3.74 -19.82
C LEU A 8 24.45 -2.63 -20.77
N ILE A 9 25.05 -1.57 -20.21
CA ILE A 9 25.52 -0.42 -20.98
C ILE A 9 27.05 -0.40 -20.97
N GLY A 10 27.66 -0.28 -22.15
CA GLY A 10 29.10 -0.20 -22.32
C GLY A 10 29.70 1.15 -21.91
N PRO A 11 31.03 1.26 -21.87
CA PRO A 11 31.73 2.49 -21.46
C PRO A 11 31.38 3.71 -22.31
N GLU A 12 31.06 3.51 -23.59
CA GLU A 12 30.71 4.56 -24.53
C GLU A 12 29.19 4.86 -24.58
N GLY A 13 28.40 4.30 -23.65
CA GLY A 13 26.95 4.51 -23.57
C GLY A 13 26.12 3.63 -24.52
N GLN A 14 26.75 2.71 -25.24
CA GLN A 14 26.05 1.75 -26.10
C GLN A 14 25.37 0.65 -25.26
N ILE A 15 24.15 0.28 -25.63
CA ILE A 15 23.45 -0.86 -25.03
C ILE A 15 24.07 -2.14 -25.60
N LEU A 16 24.64 -2.98 -24.73
CA LEU A 16 25.30 -4.23 -25.09
C LEU A 16 24.35 -5.44 -24.97
N GLU A 17 23.51 -5.46 -23.94
CA GLU A 17 22.59 -6.57 -23.66
C GLU A 17 21.36 -6.09 -22.88
N GLY A 18 20.28 -6.86 -22.96
CA GLY A 18 19.08 -6.69 -22.14
C GLY A 18 18.05 -5.71 -22.70
N GLY A 19 16.98 -5.51 -21.92
CA GLY A 19 15.79 -4.78 -22.32
C GLY A 19 14.86 -5.57 -23.25
N THR A 20 13.62 -5.11 -23.36
CA THR A 20 12.70 -5.55 -24.43
C THR A 20 13.05 -4.81 -25.73
N PRO A 21 12.63 -5.29 -26.92
CA PRO A 21 12.88 -4.59 -28.19
C PRO A 21 12.42 -3.13 -28.20
N GLU A 22 11.39 -2.82 -27.44
CA GLU A 22 10.84 -1.46 -27.28
C GLU A 22 11.49 -0.69 -26.11
N GLY A 23 12.17 -1.37 -25.18
CA GLY A 23 12.73 -0.84 -23.94
C GLY A 23 14.25 -0.57 -23.97
N GLN A 24 14.88 -0.57 -25.15
CA GLN A 24 16.30 -0.28 -25.31
C GLN A 24 16.58 1.24 -25.33
N TYR A 25 16.18 1.93 -24.28
CA TYR A 25 16.52 3.32 -24.05
C TYR A 25 16.77 3.54 -22.56
N TYR A 26 17.71 4.43 -22.23
CA TYR A 26 18.06 4.73 -20.85
C TYR A 26 18.24 6.25 -20.65
N ASN A 27 18.25 6.68 -19.40
CA ASN A 27 18.48 8.07 -19.06
C ASN A 27 19.97 8.42 -19.19
N ALA A 28 20.34 9.15 -20.25
CA ALA A 28 21.71 9.56 -20.52
C ALA A 28 22.36 10.35 -19.38
N ALA A 29 21.58 11.19 -18.67
CA ALA A 29 22.08 11.95 -17.53
C ALA A 29 22.40 11.04 -16.33
N ALA A 30 21.57 10.02 -16.09
CA ALA A 30 21.85 9.03 -15.05
C ALA A 30 23.10 8.22 -15.36
N PHE A 31 23.28 7.80 -16.62
CA PHE A 31 24.50 7.12 -17.06
C PHE A 31 25.73 8.00 -16.85
N ALA A 32 25.69 9.28 -17.24
CA ALA A 32 26.84 10.18 -17.12
C ALA A 32 27.34 10.34 -15.67
N ILE A 33 26.44 10.37 -14.69
CA ILE A 33 26.82 10.43 -13.27
C ILE A 33 27.42 9.09 -12.82
N HIS A 34 26.70 7.99 -13.06
CA HIS A 34 27.12 6.67 -12.57
C HIS A 34 28.42 6.20 -13.23
N HIS A 35 28.57 6.43 -14.54
CA HIS A 35 29.79 6.10 -15.28
C HIS A 35 31.01 6.86 -14.75
N ALA A 36 30.87 8.16 -14.47
CA ALA A 36 31.96 8.95 -13.90
C ALA A 36 32.34 8.45 -12.50
N ILE A 37 31.37 8.07 -11.67
CA ILE A 37 31.63 7.49 -10.34
C ILE A 37 32.43 6.19 -10.45
N HIS A 38 31.98 5.23 -11.27
CA HIS A 38 32.69 3.96 -11.43
C HIS A 38 34.10 4.15 -12.05
N THR A 39 34.26 5.16 -12.91
CA THR A 39 35.57 5.50 -13.47
C THR A 39 36.50 6.11 -12.41
N ALA A 40 35.99 6.99 -11.56
CA ALA A 40 36.77 7.68 -10.53
C ALA A 40 37.02 6.79 -9.29
N ARG A 41 36.12 5.84 -9.00
CA ARG A 41 36.13 4.97 -7.82
C ARG A 41 36.03 3.49 -8.22
N PRO A 42 37.14 2.86 -8.63
CA PRO A 42 37.16 1.44 -8.99
C PRO A 42 36.80 0.49 -7.84
N ASP A 43 36.80 0.98 -6.60
CA ASP A 43 36.35 0.27 -5.40
C ASP A 43 34.83 0.25 -5.25
N VAL A 44 34.10 1.07 -6.02
CA VAL A 44 32.63 1.12 -5.99
C VAL A 44 32.05 0.19 -7.04
N ASP A 45 31.42 -0.90 -6.59
CA ASP A 45 30.72 -1.86 -7.44
C ASP A 45 29.28 -1.42 -7.74
N ALA A 46 28.69 -0.58 -6.89
CA ALA A 46 27.33 -0.08 -7.09
C ALA A 46 27.13 1.36 -6.60
N ALA A 47 26.36 2.13 -7.38
CA ALA A 47 25.89 3.45 -7.00
C ALA A 47 24.36 3.52 -7.08
N CYS A 48 23.73 4.15 -6.09
CA CYS A 48 22.29 4.38 -6.05
C CYS A 48 22.01 5.88 -6.03
N HIS A 49 21.14 6.33 -6.93
CA HIS A 49 20.70 7.72 -7.01
C HIS A 49 19.20 7.76 -7.29
N SER A 50 18.48 8.60 -6.56
CA SER A 50 17.06 8.87 -6.82
C SER A 50 16.67 10.23 -6.25
N HIS A 51 15.59 10.78 -6.80
CA HIS A 51 14.95 12.03 -6.34
C HIS A 51 13.87 11.72 -5.31
N SER A 52 14.24 10.88 -4.33
CA SER A 52 13.39 10.43 -3.24
C SER A 52 12.84 11.62 -2.46
N ILE A 53 11.65 11.45 -1.87
CA ILE A 53 10.89 12.58 -1.30
C ILE A 53 11.72 13.29 -0.23
N TYR A 54 12.24 12.56 0.75
CA TYR A 54 12.93 13.17 1.89
C TYR A 54 14.35 13.59 1.56
N GLY A 55 15.07 12.82 0.75
CA GLY A 55 16.40 13.17 0.25
C GLY A 55 16.37 14.45 -0.58
N LYS A 56 15.39 14.57 -1.50
CA LYS A 56 15.17 15.81 -2.25
C LYS A 56 14.78 16.97 -1.34
N THR A 57 13.82 16.78 -0.43
CA THR A 57 13.40 17.83 0.51
C THR A 57 14.56 18.29 1.40
N PHE A 58 15.38 17.37 1.91
CA PHE A 58 16.54 17.72 2.73
C PHE A 58 17.62 18.43 1.91
N SER A 59 17.83 18.02 0.66
CA SER A 59 18.85 18.62 -0.21
C SER A 59 18.62 20.11 -0.49
N THR A 60 17.38 20.61 -0.38
CA THR A 60 17.08 22.04 -0.55
C THR A 60 17.57 22.90 0.61
N LEU A 61 17.98 22.28 1.73
CA LEU A 61 18.49 22.99 2.91
C LEU A 61 19.95 23.44 2.74
N GLY A 62 20.67 22.97 1.72
CA GLY A 62 22.04 23.40 1.42
C GLY A 62 23.04 23.08 2.53
N ARG A 63 22.83 21.99 3.28
CA ARG A 63 23.73 21.51 4.32
C ARG A 63 23.81 19.99 4.35
N ASN A 64 24.79 19.49 5.09
CA ASN A 64 24.97 18.06 5.31
C ASN A 64 24.08 17.54 6.45
N ILE A 65 23.98 16.22 6.55
CA ILE A 65 23.27 15.54 7.64
C ILE A 65 24.03 15.66 8.97
N GLU A 66 23.29 15.65 10.08
CA GLU A 66 23.86 15.64 11.44
C GLU A 66 23.62 14.28 12.10
N MET A 67 24.50 13.87 13.01
CA MET A 67 24.37 12.59 13.72
C MET A 67 23.41 12.75 14.89
N THR A 68 22.12 12.47 14.71
CA THR A 68 21.09 12.64 15.75
C THR A 68 20.54 11.32 16.28
N THR A 69 20.91 10.20 15.67
CA THR A 69 20.49 8.84 16.03
C THR A 69 21.64 7.86 15.85
N GLN A 70 21.59 6.71 16.52
CA GLN A 70 22.59 5.64 16.33
C GLN A 70 22.70 5.23 14.85
N ASP A 71 21.58 5.16 14.14
CA ASP A 71 21.54 4.76 12.72
C ASP A 71 22.21 5.80 11.82
N SER A 72 22.16 7.08 12.19
CA SER A 72 22.84 8.13 11.43
C SER A 72 24.36 8.02 11.49
N CYS A 73 24.92 7.49 12.60
CA CYS A 73 26.36 7.37 12.80
C CYS A 73 27.05 6.47 11.75
N VAL A 74 26.32 5.63 11.00
CA VAL A 74 26.91 4.90 9.85
C VAL A 74 27.52 5.84 8.80
N PHE A 75 27.08 7.10 8.79
CA PHE A 75 27.50 8.14 7.86
C PHE A 75 28.48 9.16 8.47
N TYR A 76 28.92 8.96 9.71
CA TYR A 76 29.83 9.89 10.37
C TYR A 76 31.11 10.12 9.54
N ASN A 77 31.35 11.38 9.14
CA ASN A 77 32.45 11.78 8.24
C ASN A 77 32.52 11.04 6.89
N GLN A 78 31.40 10.53 6.39
CA GLN A 78 31.32 9.79 5.11
C GLN A 78 30.21 10.28 4.16
N VAL A 79 29.72 11.50 4.37
CA VAL A 79 28.81 12.20 3.45
C VAL A 79 29.42 13.53 3.08
N ALA A 80 29.41 13.86 1.79
CA ALA A 80 29.76 15.18 1.32
C ALA A 80 28.54 15.95 0.80
N LEU A 81 28.62 17.28 0.84
CA LEU A 81 27.66 18.18 0.21
C LEU A 81 28.21 18.65 -1.13
N TYR A 82 27.46 18.42 -2.19
CA TYR A 82 27.64 19.08 -3.47
C TYR A 82 26.68 20.27 -3.55
N ASP A 83 27.23 21.48 -3.45
CA ASP A 83 26.53 22.75 -3.27
C ASP A 83 26.36 23.56 -4.57
N ASN A 84 26.49 22.90 -5.72
CA ASN A 84 26.46 23.56 -7.02
C ASN A 84 25.45 22.90 -7.97
N PHE A 85 24.20 23.38 -7.97
CA PHE A 85 23.17 22.87 -8.86
C PHE A 85 23.29 23.48 -10.27
N GLY A 86 23.80 22.70 -11.24
CA GLY A 86 24.05 23.15 -12.61
C GLY A 86 22.89 22.93 -13.60
N GLY A 87 21.89 22.13 -13.24
CA GLY A 87 20.78 21.74 -14.11
C GLY A 87 20.74 20.22 -14.34
N VAL A 88 20.28 19.79 -15.54
CA VAL A 88 20.34 18.36 -15.92
C VAL A 88 21.77 18.03 -16.32
N VAL A 89 22.37 17.04 -15.65
CA VAL A 89 23.75 16.59 -15.92
C VAL A 89 23.84 15.95 -17.30
N LEU A 90 24.21 16.74 -18.32
CA LEU A 90 24.39 16.27 -19.70
C LEU A 90 25.84 16.34 -20.19
N GLY A 91 26.77 16.85 -19.37
CA GLY A 91 28.16 17.07 -19.76
C GLY A 91 29.16 16.60 -18.71
N GLU A 92 30.39 16.28 -19.17
CA GLU A 92 31.50 15.75 -18.37
C GLU A 92 31.90 16.67 -17.21
N ASP A 93 31.74 17.99 -17.37
CA ASP A 93 32.13 19.00 -16.38
C ASP A 93 31.38 18.89 -15.05
N GLU A 94 30.10 18.50 -15.07
CA GLU A 94 29.29 18.38 -13.85
C GLU A 94 29.51 17.03 -13.17
N SER A 95 29.59 15.93 -13.94
CA SER A 95 29.97 14.62 -13.41
C SER A 95 31.35 14.64 -12.73
N GLY A 96 32.33 15.35 -13.32
CA GLY A 96 33.66 15.50 -12.72
C GLY A 96 33.63 16.17 -11.35
N ARG A 97 32.82 17.23 -11.18
CA ARG A 97 32.67 17.92 -9.88
C ARG A 97 31.96 17.06 -8.84
N ILE A 98 30.97 16.27 -9.26
CA ILE A 98 30.30 15.30 -8.38
C ILE A 98 31.32 14.28 -7.87
N THR A 99 32.14 13.72 -8.76
CA THR A 99 33.18 12.76 -8.35
C THR A 99 34.26 13.38 -7.48
N GLU A 100 34.66 14.63 -7.75
CA GLU A 100 35.62 15.36 -6.92
C GLU A 100 35.07 15.59 -5.50
N LYS A 101 33.79 15.96 -5.36
CA LYS A 101 33.16 16.11 -4.05
C LYS A 101 32.92 14.79 -3.33
N LEU A 102 32.61 13.72 -4.07
CA LEU A 102 32.51 12.37 -3.49
C LEU A 102 33.87 11.99 -2.88
N GLY A 103 34.96 12.22 -3.61
CA GLY A 103 36.32 11.85 -3.19
C GLY A 103 36.44 10.36 -2.89
N ASP A 104 37.49 9.98 -2.16
CA ASP A 104 37.85 8.57 -1.97
C ASP A 104 37.21 7.92 -0.74
N LYS A 105 36.60 8.73 0.14
CA LYS A 105 36.17 8.29 1.48
C LYS A 105 34.67 8.36 1.72
N ASN A 106 33.95 9.20 0.97
CA ASN A 106 32.52 9.33 1.19
C ASN A 106 31.80 8.17 0.51
N LYS A 107 30.81 7.62 1.23
CA LYS A 107 29.86 6.65 0.68
C LYS A 107 28.57 7.32 0.22
N ALA A 108 28.40 8.61 0.47
CA ALA A 108 27.20 9.34 0.10
C ALA A 108 27.45 10.81 -0.28
N LEU A 109 26.52 11.35 -1.06
CA LEU A 109 26.43 12.77 -1.40
C LEU A 109 25.02 13.29 -1.18
N ILE A 110 24.94 14.48 -0.58
CA ILE A 110 23.79 15.37 -0.69
C ILE A 110 24.03 16.26 -1.90
N LEU A 111 23.20 16.12 -2.94
CA LEU A 111 23.24 16.95 -4.14
C LEU A 111 22.23 18.09 -3.96
N GLN A 112 22.71 19.30 -3.64
CA GLN A 112 21.85 20.44 -3.33
C GLN A 112 20.81 20.67 -4.43
N ASN A 113 19.54 20.80 -4.04
CA ASN A 113 18.38 20.96 -4.93
C ASN A 113 18.11 19.81 -5.92
N HIS A 114 18.84 18.69 -5.83
CA HIS A 114 18.74 17.57 -6.77
C HIS A 114 18.26 16.29 -6.05
N GLY A 115 18.93 15.88 -4.98
CA GLY A 115 18.59 14.65 -4.26
C GLY A 115 19.77 14.07 -3.50
N ILE A 116 19.79 12.75 -3.37
CA ILE A 116 20.86 12.02 -2.67
C ILE A 116 21.46 10.96 -3.57
N LEU A 117 22.71 10.61 -3.30
CA LEU A 117 23.45 9.58 -4.00
C LEU A 117 24.28 8.78 -2.98
N THR A 118 24.36 7.47 -3.17
CA THR A 118 25.19 6.58 -2.36
C THR A 118 26.00 5.63 -3.22
N CYS A 119 27.15 5.22 -2.69
CA CYS A 119 28.08 4.28 -3.31
C CYS A 119 28.38 3.14 -2.32
N GLY A 120 28.59 1.93 -2.83
CA GLY A 120 28.98 0.77 -2.03
C GLY A 120 29.86 -0.20 -2.80
N GLU A 121 30.60 -1.02 -2.04
CA GLU A 121 31.40 -2.14 -2.57
C GLU A 121 30.52 -3.33 -2.99
N THR A 122 29.20 -3.25 -2.76
CA THR A 122 28.22 -4.25 -3.20
C THR A 122 26.90 -3.57 -3.55
N ILE A 123 26.05 -4.22 -4.34
CA ILE A 123 24.70 -3.73 -4.63
C ILE A 123 23.89 -3.62 -3.32
N GLU A 124 24.06 -4.59 -2.42
CA GLU A 124 23.39 -4.62 -1.12
C GLU A 124 23.75 -3.41 -0.26
N SER A 125 25.04 -3.11 -0.12
CA SER A 125 25.50 -1.99 0.70
C SER A 125 25.11 -0.65 0.08
N ALA A 126 25.27 -0.46 -1.24
CA ALA A 126 24.87 0.76 -1.92
C ALA A 126 23.38 1.08 -1.72
N VAL A 127 22.51 0.07 -1.88
CA VAL A 127 21.06 0.19 -1.65
C VAL A 127 20.76 0.45 -0.17
N MET A 128 21.44 -0.23 0.75
CA MET A 128 21.23 -0.01 2.18
C MET A 128 21.58 1.41 2.59
N TRP A 129 22.73 1.91 2.15
CA TRP A 129 23.15 3.29 2.39
C TRP A 129 22.13 4.27 1.84
N PHE A 130 21.56 4.00 0.66
CA PHE A 130 20.52 4.84 0.08
C PHE A 130 19.29 4.90 1.00
N VAL A 131 18.78 3.74 1.42
CA VAL A 131 17.59 3.64 2.28
C VAL A 131 17.83 4.28 3.64
N MET A 132 18.99 4.05 4.26
CA MET A 132 19.33 4.65 5.56
C MET A 132 19.46 6.16 5.45
N LEU A 133 20.08 6.67 4.38
CA LEU A 133 20.24 8.11 4.17
C LEU A 133 18.88 8.79 3.93
N GLU A 134 18.01 8.20 3.10
CA GLU A 134 16.65 8.69 2.88
C GLU A 134 15.85 8.77 4.20
N ARG A 135 15.90 7.69 5.01
CA ARG A 135 15.23 7.67 6.31
C ARG A 135 15.85 8.66 7.29
N HIS A 136 17.16 8.87 7.24
CA HIS A 136 17.80 9.86 8.09
C HIS A 136 17.41 11.29 7.71
N CYS A 137 17.35 11.61 6.42
CA CYS A 137 16.79 12.87 5.93
C CYS A 137 15.36 13.08 6.45
N GLN A 138 14.53 12.04 6.42
CA GLN A 138 13.18 12.09 6.97
C GLN A 138 13.18 12.40 8.47
N VAL A 139 13.97 11.67 9.25
CA VAL A 139 14.08 11.83 10.71
C VAL A 139 14.52 13.26 11.06
N MET A 140 15.54 13.78 10.37
CA MET A 140 16.03 15.15 10.57
C MET A 140 14.93 16.18 10.31
N LEU A 141 14.23 16.09 9.18
CA LEU A 141 13.14 17.01 8.84
C LEU A 141 12.03 17.00 9.91
N MET A 142 11.66 15.81 10.40
CA MET A 142 10.63 15.66 11.43
C MET A 142 11.10 16.15 12.81
N ALA A 143 12.34 15.83 13.20
CA ALA A 143 12.93 16.23 14.47
C ALA A 143 13.07 17.76 14.54
N GLU A 144 13.49 18.39 13.44
CA GLU A 144 13.62 19.84 13.36
C GLU A 144 12.28 20.56 13.34
N ALA A 145 11.28 20.02 12.65
CA ALA A 145 9.93 20.56 12.73
C ALA A 145 9.38 20.51 14.17
N ALA A 146 9.59 19.38 14.86
CA ALA A 146 9.17 19.21 16.25
C ALA A 146 9.92 20.15 17.21
N ALA A 147 11.25 20.22 17.10
CA ALA A 147 12.10 21.06 17.95
C ALA A 147 11.90 22.56 17.66
N GLY A 148 11.79 22.92 16.39
CA GLY A 148 11.61 24.30 15.92
C GLY A 148 10.32 24.94 16.45
N SER A 149 9.24 24.16 16.61
CA SER A 149 8.00 24.62 17.24
C SER A 149 8.17 25.13 18.69
N ARG A 150 9.28 24.74 19.33
CA ARG A 150 9.66 25.10 20.71
C ARG A 150 10.90 26.00 20.78
N GLY A 151 11.41 26.49 19.65
CA GLY A 151 12.67 27.24 19.58
C GLY A 151 13.91 26.40 19.95
N GLN A 152 13.81 25.07 19.85
CA GLN A 152 14.88 24.13 20.16
C GLN A 152 15.50 23.57 18.87
N ARG A 153 16.64 22.88 19.02
CA ARG A 153 17.24 22.06 17.96
C ARG A 153 17.32 20.60 18.39
N PRO A 154 17.35 19.64 17.44
CA PRO A 154 17.71 18.26 17.75
C PRO A 154 19.05 18.19 18.48
N ILE A 155 19.18 17.22 19.40
CA ILE A 155 20.43 16.94 20.08
C ILE A 155 21.29 16.10 19.14
N VAL A 156 22.51 16.57 18.89
CA VAL A 156 23.49 15.87 18.06
C VAL A 156 24.36 15.00 18.98
N ILE A 157 24.63 13.77 18.54
CA ILE A 157 25.55 12.83 19.17
C ILE A 157 26.96 13.40 19.08
N ASP A 158 27.72 13.34 20.17
CA ASP A 158 29.07 13.88 20.18
C ASP A 158 30.03 13.10 19.26
N ASP A 159 31.14 13.73 18.87
CA ASP A 159 32.10 13.16 17.93
C ASP A 159 32.69 11.83 18.40
N ALA A 160 32.90 11.65 19.71
CA ALA A 160 33.51 10.42 20.24
C ALA A 160 32.51 9.25 20.17
N GLU A 161 31.27 9.49 20.56
CA GLU A 161 30.17 8.52 20.47
C GLU A 161 29.81 8.20 19.01
N ALA A 162 29.78 9.21 18.14
CA ALA A 162 29.51 9.04 16.72
C ALA A 162 30.61 8.25 16.02
N SER A 163 31.89 8.56 16.30
CA SER A 163 33.04 7.81 15.77
C SER A 163 33.04 6.36 16.27
N PHE A 164 32.85 6.14 17.58
CA PHE A 164 32.78 4.80 18.14
C PHE A 164 31.65 3.97 17.51
N THR A 165 30.48 4.57 17.34
CA THR A 165 29.33 3.90 16.72
C THR A 165 29.61 3.57 15.25
N HIS A 166 30.17 4.53 14.51
CA HIS A 166 30.56 4.36 13.12
C HIS A 166 31.54 3.19 12.94
N GLU A 167 32.55 3.05 13.80
CA GLU A 167 33.49 1.93 13.76
C GLU A 167 32.82 0.55 13.91
N LYS A 168 31.63 0.48 14.54
CA LYS A 168 30.88 -0.76 14.74
C LYS A 168 29.85 -1.03 13.65
N THR A 169 29.28 0.00 13.05
CA THR A 169 28.09 -0.12 12.18
C THR A 169 28.28 0.42 10.77
N GLY A 170 29.31 1.22 10.50
CA GLY A 170 29.54 1.92 9.23
C GLY A 170 30.31 1.15 8.17
N SER A 171 30.78 -0.07 8.46
CA SER A 171 31.56 -0.86 7.49
C SER A 171 30.70 -1.40 6.34
N GLU A 172 31.32 -1.69 5.19
CA GLU A 172 30.61 -2.29 4.04
C GLU A 172 30.00 -3.65 4.37
N GLN A 173 30.68 -4.45 5.20
CA GLN A 173 30.13 -5.71 5.72
C GLN A 173 28.85 -5.49 6.53
N ALA A 174 28.79 -4.43 7.35
CA ALA A 174 27.59 -4.08 8.10
C ALA A 174 26.46 -3.65 7.14
N GLY A 175 26.77 -2.84 6.13
CA GLY A 175 25.81 -2.45 5.10
C GLY A 175 25.19 -3.65 4.36
N HIS A 176 26.03 -4.58 3.91
CA HIS A 176 25.57 -5.82 3.29
C HIS A 176 24.70 -6.66 4.25
N PHE A 177 25.08 -6.76 5.53
CA PHE A 177 24.28 -7.47 6.52
C PHE A 177 22.92 -6.82 6.77
N PHE A 178 22.87 -5.49 6.91
CA PHE A 178 21.65 -4.72 7.12
C PHE A 178 20.69 -4.78 5.91
N ALA A 179 21.21 -4.96 4.70
CA ALA A 179 20.39 -5.15 3.50
C ALA A 179 19.66 -6.49 3.46
N LYS A 180 20.16 -7.55 4.11
CA LYS A 180 19.61 -8.91 3.97
C LYS A 180 18.10 -9.02 4.21
N PRO A 181 17.52 -8.42 5.27
CA PRO A 181 16.07 -8.46 5.48
C PRO A 181 15.30 -7.76 4.36
N LEU A 182 15.79 -6.63 3.85
CA LEU A 182 15.15 -5.87 2.78
C LEU A 182 15.15 -6.64 1.46
N TYR A 183 16.25 -7.31 1.13
CA TYR A 183 16.33 -8.18 -0.04
C TYR A 183 15.49 -9.44 0.11
N ALA A 184 15.44 -10.04 1.31
CA ALA A 184 14.58 -11.20 1.58
C ALA A 184 13.10 -10.85 1.41
N GLN A 185 12.69 -9.66 1.87
CA GLN A 185 11.34 -9.13 1.66
C GLN A 185 11.07 -8.87 0.17
N ALA A 186 11.95 -8.14 -0.52
CA ALA A 186 11.80 -7.86 -1.94
C ALA A 186 11.72 -9.14 -2.78
N LEU A 187 12.50 -10.18 -2.44
CA LEU A 187 12.44 -11.48 -3.09
C LEU A 187 11.11 -12.20 -2.81
N ALA A 188 10.61 -12.16 -1.57
CA ALA A 188 9.31 -12.73 -1.23
C ALA A 188 8.17 -12.05 -2.02
N GLU A 189 8.18 -10.72 -2.07
CA GLU A 189 7.22 -9.93 -2.85
C GLU A 189 7.33 -10.19 -4.36
N SER A 190 8.54 -10.40 -4.89
CA SER A 190 8.74 -10.72 -6.32
C SER A 190 8.17 -12.09 -6.69
N LYS A 191 8.31 -13.10 -5.83
CA LYS A 191 7.75 -14.44 -6.03
C LYS A 191 6.23 -14.43 -5.95
N GLU A 192 5.65 -13.59 -5.09
CA GLU A 192 4.21 -13.35 -5.09
C GLU A 192 3.73 -12.69 -6.39
N ARG A 193 4.53 -11.82 -7.00
CA ARG A 193 4.22 -11.18 -8.30
C ARG A 193 4.34 -12.13 -9.50
N GLU A 194 5.33 -13.02 -9.53
CA GLU A 194 5.48 -14.02 -10.60
C GLU A 194 4.38 -15.10 -10.58
N GLY A 195 3.76 -15.34 -9.43
CA GLY A 195 2.59 -16.22 -9.29
C GLY A 195 1.25 -15.58 -9.67
N ILE A 196 1.24 -14.33 -10.12
CA ILE A 196 0.04 -13.60 -10.54
C ILE A 196 0.10 -13.43 -12.05
N ASP A 197 -0.63 -14.33 -12.74
CA ASP A 197 -0.93 -14.21 -14.16
C ASP A 197 -1.84 -12.99 -14.37
N PHE A 198 -1.31 -11.95 -15.03
CA PHE A 198 -2.04 -10.71 -15.32
C PHE A 198 -2.82 -10.76 -16.64
N ASP A 199 -2.78 -11.87 -17.37
CA ASP A 199 -3.61 -12.06 -18.56
C ASP A 199 -5.01 -12.57 -18.18
N ARG A 200 -5.89 -11.63 -17.81
CA ARG A 200 -7.34 -11.82 -17.98
C ARG A 200 -7.93 -10.64 -18.73
N ASP A 201 -8.03 -10.90 -20.03
CA ASP A 201 -8.90 -10.34 -21.05
C ASP A 201 -10.02 -9.43 -20.51
N GLN A 202 -9.94 -8.15 -20.86
CA GLN A 202 -10.99 -7.16 -20.63
C GLN A 202 -11.91 -7.14 -21.86
N SER A 203 -13.04 -7.86 -21.79
CA SER A 203 -14.17 -7.64 -22.68
C SER A 203 -15.44 -7.53 -21.84
N GLY A 204 -16.16 -6.42 -22.01
CA GLY A 204 -17.03 -5.85 -20.98
C GLY A 204 -18.38 -6.51 -20.75
N ALA A 205 -19.09 -6.02 -19.73
CA ALA A 205 -20.55 -6.08 -19.62
C ALA A 205 -21.09 -5.14 -18.52
N ASP A 206 -22.26 -4.59 -18.83
CA ASP A 206 -23.08 -3.64 -18.11
C ASP A 206 -23.87 -4.30 -16.95
N GLN A 207 -23.78 -3.73 -15.73
CA GLN A 207 -24.87 -3.45 -14.77
C GLN A 207 -24.31 -2.75 -13.52
N THR A 208 -25.13 -2.03 -12.77
CA THR A 208 -24.76 -0.78 -12.07
C THR A 208 -23.48 -0.77 -11.23
N SER A 209 -23.06 -1.84 -10.52
CA SER A 209 -21.75 -1.89 -9.83
C SER A 209 -20.60 -2.47 -10.65
N THR A 210 -20.90 -3.29 -11.68
CA THR A 210 -19.92 -3.77 -12.67
C THR A 210 -19.55 -2.67 -13.67
N LYS A 211 -20.44 -1.68 -13.89
CA LYS A 211 -20.16 -0.46 -14.67
C LYS A 211 -18.92 0.27 -14.18
N ALA A 212 -18.75 0.36 -12.86
CA ALA A 212 -17.60 1.00 -12.26
C ALA A 212 -16.35 0.09 -12.26
N GLY A 213 -16.39 -1.12 -12.83
CA GLY A 213 -15.25 -2.04 -12.92
C GLY A 213 -14.91 -2.80 -11.64
N ALA A 214 -15.85 -2.91 -10.69
CA ALA A 214 -15.61 -3.63 -9.44
C ALA A 214 -15.39 -5.13 -9.70
N GLN A 215 -14.20 -5.64 -9.36
CA GLN A 215 -13.86 -7.06 -9.53
C GLN A 215 -14.33 -7.94 -8.37
N CYS A 216 -14.64 -7.35 -7.21
CA CYS A 216 -15.11 -8.08 -6.04
C CYS A 216 -16.22 -7.29 -5.34
N ILE A 217 -17.36 -7.96 -5.06
CA ILE A 217 -18.52 -7.35 -4.43
C ILE A 217 -19.01 -8.24 -3.29
N GLU A 218 -19.03 -7.71 -2.07
CA GLU A 218 -19.71 -8.35 -0.95
C GLU A 218 -21.22 -8.11 -1.10
N THR A 219 -21.94 -9.18 -1.41
CA THR A 219 -23.30 -9.10 -1.93
C THR A 219 -24.36 -9.11 -0.84
N GLY A 220 -24.04 -9.73 0.30
CA GLY A 220 -24.98 -9.85 1.41
C GLY A 220 -24.49 -10.83 2.46
N SER A 221 -25.40 -11.26 3.32
CA SER A 221 -25.06 -12.09 4.47
C SER A 221 -26.14 -13.11 4.81
N PHE A 222 -25.71 -14.36 5.07
CA PHE A 222 -26.54 -15.44 5.61
C PHE A 222 -26.55 -15.43 7.14
N VAL A 223 -26.73 -14.25 7.72
CA VAL A 223 -27.02 -14.05 9.14
C VAL A 223 -28.49 -14.29 9.44
N SER A 224 -28.81 -14.52 10.71
CA SER A 224 -30.20 -14.66 11.13
C SER A 224 -30.97 -13.33 10.93
N PRO A 225 -32.08 -13.34 10.16
CA PRO A 225 -32.90 -12.15 9.93
C PRO A 225 -33.47 -11.53 11.21
N LYS A 226 -33.54 -12.31 12.30
CA LYS A 226 -33.96 -11.82 13.63
C LYS A 226 -32.99 -10.76 14.17
N TRP A 227 -31.70 -10.93 13.91
CA TRP A 227 -30.65 -10.04 14.42
C TRP A 227 -30.28 -8.95 13.41
N VAL A 228 -30.31 -9.27 12.11
CA VAL A 228 -29.98 -8.32 11.04
C VAL A 228 -31.07 -8.38 9.96
N PRO A 229 -32.22 -7.71 10.18
CA PRO A 229 -33.35 -7.73 9.23
C PRO A 229 -32.99 -7.19 7.84
N GLN A 230 -31.98 -6.32 7.75
CA GLN A 230 -31.50 -5.71 6.51
C GLN A 230 -30.93 -6.75 5.53
N MET A 231 -30.50 -7.92 6.02
CA MET A 231 -29.85 -8.96 5.20
C MET A 231 -30.81 -10.12 4.87
N LYS A 232 -32.09 -10.03 5.25
CA LYS A 232 -33.05 -11.14 5.15
C LYS A 232 -33.26 -11.66 3.72
N ASP A 233 -33.14 -10.77 2.73
CA ASP A 233 -33.43 -11.06 1.32
C ASP A 233 -32.16 -11.41 0.52
N THR A 234 -31.03 -11.68 1.17
CA THR A 234 -29.74 -12.01 0.52
C THR A 234 -29.89 -13.12 -0.53
N ALA A 235 -30.69 -14.14 -0.24
CA ALA A 235 -30.91 -15.26 -1.16
C ALA A 235 -31.62 -14.84 -2.46
N ASP A 236 -32.52 -13.86 -2.39
CA ASP A 236 -33.24 -13.37 -3.56
C ASP A 236 -32.40 -12.37 -4.35
N VAL A 237 -31.61 -11.52 -3.66
CA VAL A 237 -30.62 -10.65 -4.30
C VAL A 237 -29.65 -11.46 -5.16
N LEU A 238 -29.07 -12.53 -4.61
CA LEU A 238 -28.14 -13.41 -5.35
C LEU A 238 -28.75 -14.03 -6.61
N LYS A 239 -30.05 -14.32 -6.62
CA LYS A 239 -30.74 -14.86 -7.81
C LYS A 239 -30.94 -13.81 -8.90
N THR A 240 -31.03 -12.54 -8.51
CA THR A 240 -31.23 -11.41 -9.45
C THR A 240 -29.94 -10.86 -10.02
N MET A 241 -28.79 -11.15 -9.40
CA MET A 241 -27.51 -10.69 -9.92
C MET A 241 -27.12 -11.48 -11.16
N GLY A 242 -26.53 -10.76 -12.13
CA GLY A 242 -25.87 -11.41 -13.26
C GLY A 242 -24.67 -12.24 -12.81
N THR A 243 -24.31 -13.25 -13.61
CA THR A 243 -23.15 -14.12 -13.39
C THR A 243 -21.98 -13.70 -14.27
N ASP A 244 -21.55 -12.44 -14.16
CA ASP A 244 -20.34 -11.98 -14.85
C ASP A 244 -19.13 -12.75 -14.30
N PRO A 245 -18.45 -13.60 -15.10
CA PRO A 245 -17.32 -14.39 -14.64
C PRO A 245 -16.12 -13.53 -14.23
N ALA A 246 -16.07 -12.26 -14.64
CA ALA A 246 -15.03 -11.32 -14.22
C ALA A 246 -15.26 -10.75 -12.81
N VAL A 247 -16.46 -10.91 -12.24
CA VAL A 247 -16.82 -10.34 -10.93
C VAL A 247 -16.97 -11.43 -9.88
N SER A 248 -16.13 -11.35 -8.85
CA SER A 248 -16.19 -12.22 -7.69
C SER A 248 -17.24 -11.72 -6.69
N HIS A 249 -18.30 -12.49 -6.50
CA HIS A 249 -19.27 -12.24 -5.44
C HIS A 249 -18.93 -13.02 -4.17
N CYS A 250 -18.90 -12.31 -3.05
CA CYS A 250 -18.64 -12.83 -1.71
C CYS A 250 -19.88 -12.63 -0.81
N VAL A 251 -20.12 -13.58 0.11
CA VAL A 251 -21.21 -13.49 1.10
C VAL A 251 -20.74 -13.80 2.50
N LEU A 252 -21.22 -13.03 3.48
CA LEU A 252 -20.87 -13.25 4.88
C LEU A 252 -21.64 -14.44 5.46
N VAL A 253 -20.91 -15.41 6.00
CA VAL A 253 -21.46 -16.67 6.56
C VAL A 253 -20.98 -16.82 8.01
N PRO A 254 -21.78 -16.42 9.01
CA PRO A 254 -21.31 -16.34 10.41
C PRO A 254 -21.13 -17.70 11.10
N ASN A 255 -21.77 -18.77 10.61
CA ASN A 255 -21.81 -20.08 11.26
C ASN A 255 -22.30 -21.19 10.30
N ASP A 256 -22.28 -22.44 10.78
CA ASP A 256 -22.72 -23.62 10.03
C ASP A 256 -24.14 -23.50 9.46
N LYS A 257 -25.10 -22.90 10.16
CA LYS A 257 -26.48 -22.75 9.66
C LYS A 257 -26.54 -21.79 8.48
N GLY A 258 -25.78 -20.70 8.55
CA GLY A 258 -25.63 -19.77 7.43
C GLY A 258 -25.01 -20.46 6.22
N LEU A 259 -24.01 -21.32 6.46
CA LEU A 259 -23.38 -22.12 5.39
C LEU A 259 -24.37 -23.10 4.78
N ASP A 260 -25.15 -23.81 5.59
CA ASP A 260 -26.18 -24.74 5.09
C ASP A 260 -27.19 -24.03 4.19
N LEU A 261 -27.66 -22.83 4.60
CA LEU A 261 -28.56 -22.02 3.79
C LEU A 261 -27.93 -21.63 2.44
N PHE A 262 -26.66 -21.22 2.46
CA PHE A 262 -25.95 -20.83 1.26
C PHE A 262 -25.68 -22.02 0.32
N LEU A 263 -25.22 -23.16 0.85
CA LEU A 263 -24.99 -24.37 0.06
C LEU A 263 -26.29 -24.90 -0.56
N ASN A 264 -27.40 -24.89 0.19
CA ASN A 264 -28.71 -25.25 -0.33
C ASN A 264 -29.18 -24.30 -1.44
N LEU A 265 -28.81 -23.02 -1.38
CA LEU A 265 -29.09 -22.07 -2.46
C LEU A 265 -28.26 -22.43 -3.71
N LEU A 266 -26.96 -22.69 -3.54
CA LEU A 266 -26.06 -23.05 -4.64
C LEU A 266 -26.49 -24.36 -5.32
N GLU A 267 -26.91 -25.37 -4.56
CA GLU A 267 -27.38 -26.65 -5.09
C GLU A 267 -28.65 -26.50 -5.95
N LYS A 268 -29.52 -25.55 -5.59
CA LYS A 268 -30.77 -25.26 -6.31
C LYS A 268 -30.59 -24.24 -7.45
N HIS A 269 -29.43 -23.61 -7.56
CA HIS A 269 -29.18 -22.61 -8.58
C HIS A 269 -28.79 -23.29 -9.88
N GLU A 270 -29.53 -23.01 -10.95
CA GLU A 270 -29.21 -23.49 -12.29
C GLU A 270 -28.22 -22.51 -12.94
N GLY A 271 -27.01 -23.00 -13.30
CA GLY A 271 -25.99 -22.20 -13.97
C GLY A 271 -24.72 -21.94 -13.13
N PRO A 272 -23.91 -20.94 -13.51
CA PRO A 272 -22.72 -20.56 -12.75
C PRO A 272 -23.08 -20.16 -11.31
N LYS A 273 -22.20 -20.48 -10.34
CA LYS A 273 -22.43 -20.12 -8.94
C LYS A 273 -22.61 -18.60 -8.79
N PRO A 274 -23.70 -18.11 -8.16
CA PRO A 274 -23.94 -16.67 -7.99
C PRO A 274 -22.96 -16.01 -7.00
N ALA A 275 -22.28 -16.81 -6.19
CA ALA A 275 -21.15 -16.40 -5.37
C ALA A 275 -20.16 -17.56 -5.22
N SER A 276 -18.86 -17.25 -5.25
CA SER A 276 -17.76 -18.23 -5.21
C SER A 276 -16.88 -18.11 -3.97
N GLU A 277 -17.18 -17.15 -3.10
CA GLU A 277 -16.42 -16.83 -1.89
C GLU A 277 -17.37 -16.64 -0.71
N ILE A 278 -16.96 -17.11 0.47
CA ILE A 278 -17.60 -16.76 1.73
C ILE A 278 -16.68 -15.89 2.57
N ALA A 279 -17.26 -14.98 3.34
CA ALA A 279 -16.58 -14.20 4.36
C ALA A 279 -16.95 -14.71 5.76
N LEU A 280 -15.93 -14.85 6.59
CA LEU A 280 -16.01 -15.18 8.01
C LEU A 280 -15.45 -14.01 8.82
N PHE A 281 -15.80 -13.89 10.09
CA PHE A 281 -15.26 -12.83 10.93
C PHE A 281 -14.94 -13.30 12.35
N THR A 282 -13.85 -12.76 12.88
CA THR A 282 -13.44 -12.87 14.28
C THR A 282 -12.91 -11.50 14.75
N ALA A 283 -12.24 -11.44 15.89
CA ALA A 283 -11.70 -10.22 16.47
C ALA A 283 -10.31 -10.42 17.09
N ALA A 284 -9.55 -9.33 17.18
CA ALA A 284 -8.24 -9.29 17.83
C ALA A 284 -8.33 -9.01 19.35
N SER A 285 -9.53 -8.83 19.90
CA SER A 285 -9.76 -8.56 21.33
C SER A 285 -10.79 -9.53 21.91
N GLU A 286 -10.46 -10.08 23.08
CA GLU A 286 -11.35 -10.98 23.83
C GLU A 286 -12.63 -10.25 24.26
N SER A 287 -12.50 -9.01 24.71
CA SER A 287 -13.64 -8.19 25.14
C SER A 287 -14.62 -7.96 23.99
N PHE A 288 -14.10 -7.67 22.80
CA PHE A 288 -14.92 -7.50 21.60
C PHE A 288 -15.55 -8.81 21.13
N CYS A 289 -14.77 -9.91 21.11
CA CYS A 289 -15.27 -11.22 20.70
C CYS A 289 -16.40 -11.68 21.62
N LYS A 290 -16.24 -11.50 22.94
CA LYS A 290 -17.26 -11.81 23.95
C LYS A 290 -18.51 -10.93 23.80
N ALA A 291 -18.37 -9.63 23.57
CA ALA A 291 -19.51 -8.74 23.39
C ALA A 291 -20.34 -9.09 22.14
N ASN A 292 -19.69 -9.48 21.04
CA ASN A 292 -20.36 -9.66 19.75
C ASN A 292 -20.80 -11.10 19.46
N THR A 293 -20.07 -12.09 19.97
CA THR A 293 -20.35 -13.52 19.69
C THR A 293 -20.48 -14.38 20.94
N ASN A 294 -20.33 -13.79 22.13
CA ASN A 294 -20.40 -14.46 23.43
C ASN A 294 -19.48 -15.70 23.52
N CYS A 295 -18.29 -15.59 22.94
CA CYS A 295 -17.23 -16.60 23.03
C CYS A 295 -15.85 -15.94 23.04
N THR A 296 -14.83 -16.70 23.45
CA THR A 296 -13.42 -16.29 23.37
C THR A 296 -12.93 -16.27 21.92
N ILE A 297 -11.80 -15.62 21.66
CA ILE A 297 -11.17 -15.64 20.32
C ILE A 297 -10.88 -17.09 19.90
N GLN A 298 -10.35 -17.92 20.80
CA GLN A 298 -10.02 -19.31 20.48
C GLN A 298 -11.27 -20.12 20.12
N GLU A 299 -12.35 -20.00 20.88
CA GLU A 299 -13.62 -20.68 20.58
C GLU A 299 -14.23 -20.19 19.24
N SER A 300 -14.08 -18.90 18.93
CA SER A 300 -14.47 -18.34 17.63
C SER A 300 -13.68 -19.02 16.51
N LEU A 301 -12.36 -19.07 16.60
CA LEU A 301 -11.48 -19.70 15.61
C LEU A 301 -11.79 -21.19 15.42
N ASP A 302 -12.05 -21.92 16.49
CA ASP A 302 -12.40 -23.35 16.45
C ASP A 302 -13.72 -23.57 15.66
N ARG A 303 -14.72 -22.72 15.88
CA ARG A 303 -15.99 -22.76 15.14
C ARG A 303 -15.79 -22.42 13.66
N LEU A 304 -15.01 -21.37 13.38
CA LEU A 304 -14.74 -20.95 12.01
C LEU A 304 -13.92 -21.99 11.25
N ALA A 305 -13.00 -22.70 11.90
CA ALA A 305 -12.24 -23.81 11.29
C ALA A 305 -13.14 -24.88 10.69
N LYS A 306 -14.24 -25.21 11.37
CA LYS A 306 -15.23 -26.17 10.86
C LYS A 306 -15.97 -25.61 9.63
N VAL A 307 -16.45 -24.37 9.70
CA VAL A 307 -17.19 -23.73 8.59
C VAL A 307 -16.31 -23.61 7.35
N SER A 308 -15.06 -23.19 7.51
CA SER A 308 -14.13 -23.05 6.40
C SER A 308 -13.79 -24.36 5.72
N ARG A 309 -13.54 -25.44 6.47
CA ARG A 309 -13.28 -26.76 5.85
C ARG A 309 -14.46 -27.18 4.97
N ARG A 310 -15.68 -27.07 5.49
CA ARG A 310 -16.91 -27.40 4.73
C ARG A 310 -17.07 -26.52 3.49
N ALA A 311 -16.75 -25.22 3.57
CA ALA A 311 -16.81 -24.32 2.44
C ALA A 311 -15.76 -24.66 1.36
N LEU A 312 -14.53 -24.96 1.78
CA LEU A 312 -13.45 -25.40 0.90
C LEU A 312 -13.79 -26.74 0.23
N ASP A 313 -14.35 -27.70 0.97
CA ASP A 313 -14.81 -29.00 0.44
C ASP A 313 -15.93 -28.82 -0.61
N ALA A 314 -16.74 -27.77 -0.48
CA ALA A 314 -17.75 -27.37 -1.48
C ALA A 314 -17.17 -26.55 -2.66
N GLY A 315 -15.85 -26.39 -2.72
CA GLY A 315 -15.15 -25.62 -3.76
C GLY A 315 -15.40 -24.12 -3.70
N LEU A 316 -15.57 -23.56 -2.50
CA LEU A 316 -15.69 -22.12 -2.25
C LEU A 316 -14.37 -21.56 -1.72
N ARG A 317 -14.09 -20.29 -2.04
CA ARG A 317 -13.01 -19.54 -1.40
C ARG A 317 -13.47 -19.02 -0.03
N VAL A 318 -12.52 -18.82 0.89
CA VAL A 318 -12.80 -18.32 2.24
C VAL A 318 -11.97 -17.07 2.51
N ARG A 319 -12.67 -15.99 2.85
CA ARG A 319 -12.10 -14.73 3.36
C ARG A 319 -12.31 -14.64 4.87
N GLY A 320 -11.30 -14.21 5.60
CA GLY A 320 -11.37 -14.00 7.05
C GLY A 320 -11.21 -12.53 7.42
N TYR A 321 -12.19 -11.98 8.13
CA TYR A 321 -12.14 -10.66 8.74
C TYR A 321 -11.65 -10.74 10.18
N ILE A 322 -10.75 -9.84 10.56
CA ILE A 322 -10.29 -9.67 11.94
C ILE A 322 -10.70 -8.26 12.37
N SER A 323 -11.65 -8.17 13.29
CA SER A 323 -12.09 -6.90 13.86
C SER A 323 -11.06 -6.34 14.85
N VAL A 324 -11.11 -5.02 15.08
CA VAL A 324 -10.38 -4.28 16.13
C VAL A 324 -8.86 -4.51 16.15
N VAL A 325 -8.25 -4.59 14.97
CA VAL A 325 -6.79 -4.78 14.79
C VAL A 325 -5.95 -3.61 15.30
N ALA A 326 -6.53 -2.40 15.36
CA ALA A 326 -5.84 -1.21 15.85
C ALA A 326 -6.29 -0.85 17.27
N VAL A 327 -7.60 -0.62 17.43
CA VAL A 327 -8.20 -0.16 18.69
C VAL A 327 -9.49 -0.94 18.94
N CYS A 328 -9.68 -1.39 20.18
CA CYS A 328 -10.91 -2.03 20.63
C CYS A 328 -11.75 -1.02 21.44
N PRO A 329 -13.06 -0.88 21.19
CA PRO A 329 -13.92 0.04 21.95
C PRO A 329 -14.15 -0.39 23.41
N TYR A 330 -13.77 -1.61 23.77
CA TYR A 330 -13.92 -2.16 25.12
C TYR A 330 -12.60 -2.19 25.91
N GLU A 331 -11.46 -1.92 25.28
CA GLU A 331 -10.13 -2.01 25.90
C GLU A 331 -9.41 -0.67 25.75
N GLU A 332 -8.80 -0.17 26.83
CA GLU A 332 -8.18 1.17 26.87
C GLU A 332 -6.80 1.26 26.20
N ARG A 333 -6.28 0.17 25.61
CA ARG A 333 -4.93 0.11 25.02
C ARG A 333 -4.98 -0.34 23.56
N PHE A 334 -4.02 0.13 22.76
CA PHE A 334 -3.81 -0.36 21.40
C PHE A 334 -3.62 -1.89 21.38
N VAL A 335 -4.31 -2.57 20.47
CA VAL A 335 -4.31 -4.02 20.32
C VAL A 335 -3.06 -4.45 19.52
N GLN A 336 -1.85 -4.04 19.95
CA GLN A 336 -0.61 -4.32 19.22
C GLN A 336 -0.17 -5.80 19.29
N ARG A 337 -0.72 -6.61 20.20
CA ARG A 337 -0.21 -7.96 20.50
C ARG A 337 -0.96 -9.13 19.87
N SER A 338 -2.17 -8.95 19.34
CA SER A 338 -3.05 -10.09 19.08
C SER A 338 -3.02 -10.64 17.64
N VAL A 339 -2.72 -9.82 16.62
CA VAL A 339 -2.78 -10.30 15.22
C VAL A 339 -1.58 -11.20 14.87
N ALA A 340 -0.39 -10.85 15.36
CA ALA A 340 0.84 -11.64 15.14
C ALA A 340 0.92 -12.92 15.99
N THR A 341 0.06 -13.07 17.00
CA THR A 341 0.05 -14.20 17.95
C THR A 341 -1.11 -15.16 17.76
N LEU A 342 -1.94 -14.96 16.73
CA LEU A 342 -2.94 -15.96 16.32
C LEU A 342 -2.21 -17.30 16.11
N PRO A 343 -2.55 -18.35 16.85
CA PRO A 343 -1.73 -19.56 16.92
C PRO A 343 -1.63 -20.22 15.55
N SER A 344 -0.46 -20.04 14.92
CA SER A 344 -0.05 -20.69 13.67
C SER A 344 0.05 -22.21 13.78
N ASN A 345 0.04 -22.75 15.01
CA ASN A 345 0.37 -24.15 15.27
C ASN A 345 -0.82 -25.12 15.29
N SER A 346 -2.07 -24.67 15.43
CA SER A 346 -3.24 -25.58 15.51
C SER A 346 -4.12 -25.54 14.27
N TYR A 347 -4.04 -24.47 13.49
CA TYR A 347 -4.84 -24.28 12.28
C TYR A 347 -3.93 -23.78 11.17
N ARG A 348 -3.58 -24.67 10.23
CA ARG A 348 -2.94 -24.30 8.96
C ARG A 348 -3.93 -23.52 8.09
N TRP A 349 -4.28 -22.30 8.50
CA TRP A 349 -4.82 -21.31 7.58
C TRP A 349 -3.64 -20.88 6.71
N ALA A 350 -3.56 -21.39 5.48
CA ALA A 350 -2.67 -20.82 4.49
C ALA A 350 -3.23 -19.43 4.14
N VAL A 351 -2.94 -18.44 4.97
CA VAL A 351 -3.19 -17.04 4.63
C VAL A 351 -2.26 -16.72 3.48
N THR A 352 -2.83 -16.53 2.31
CA THR A 352 -2.07 -16.27 1.08
C THR A 352 -2.05 -14.81 0.70
N ARG A 353 -2.94 -13.98 1.28
CA ARG A 353 -3.11 -12.55 0.94
C ARG A 353 -3.67 -11.76 2.13
N PHE A 354 -3.31 -10.48 2.20
CA PHE A 354 -3.87 -9.51 3.14
C PHE A 354 -4.74 -8.47 2.41
N ALA A 355 -5.77 -7.97 3.08
CA ALA A 355 -6.63 -6.90 2.61
C ALA A 355 -6.77 -5.82 3.70
N ALA A 356 -6.90 -4.56 3.28
CA ALA A 356 -7.17 -3.44 4.16
C ALA A 356 -8.68 -3.24 4.29
N HIS A 357 -9.17 -3.16 5.53
CA HIS A 357 -10.54 -2.75 5.83
C HIS A 357 -10.48 -1.67 6.91
N CYS A 358 -10.72 -0.41 6.51
CA CYS A 358 -10.61 0.73 7.40
C CYS A 358 -11.94 1.46 7.50
N HIS A 359 -12.31 1.83 8.73
CA HIS A 359 -13.36 2.80 8.96
C HIS A 359 -12.78 4.21 8.90
N ASP A 360 -13.62 5.17 8.51
CA ASP A 360 -13.32 6.59 8.48
C ASP A 360 -14.02 7.37 9.62
N THR A 361 -14.45 6.67 10.68
CA THR A 361 -15.15 7.24 11.83
C THR A 361 -14.43 8.44 12.46
N MET A 362 -13.10 8.44 12.43
CA MET A 362 -12.24 9.50 12.97
C MET A 362 -11.47 10.27 11.87
N GLY A 363 -11.88 10.14 10.60
CA GLY A 363 -11.20 10.79 9.47
C GLY A 363 -9.81 10.22 9.13
N THR A 364 -9.53 8.99 9.53
CA THR A 364 -8.25 8.30 9.31
C THR A 364 -8.35 7.14 8.33
N GLY A 365 -9.51 6.89 7.73
CA GLY A 365 -9.75 5.73 6.88
C GLY A 365 -8.85 5.74 5.65
N LEU A 366 -8.85 6.86 4.91
CA LEU A 366 -8.03 6.99 3.69
C LEU A 366 -6.53 6.96 4.01
N SER A 367 -6.08 7.66 5.04
CA SER A 367 -4.66 7.69 5.40
C SER A 367 -4.14 6.31 5.79
N ASN A 368 -4.93 5.52 6.52
CA ASN A 368 -4.59 4.15 6.87
C ASN A 368 -4.56 3.24 5.64
N VAL A 369 -5.54 3.36 4.73
CA VAL A 369 -5.55 2.61 3.47
C VAL A 369 -4.29 2.90 2.65
N LEU A 370 -3.96 4.17 2.42
CA LEU A 370 -2.79 4.55 1.64
C LEU A 370 -1.49 4.08 2.29
N ALA A 371 -1.40 4.13 3.62
CA ALA A 371 -0.27 3.57 4.34
C ALA A 371 -0.13 2.06 4.09
N MET A 372 -1.21 1.29 4.25
CA MET A 372 -1.20 -0.17 4.03
C MET A 372 -0.87 -0.53 2.57
N VAL A 373 -1.38 0.24 1.60
CA VAL A 373 -1.09 0.01 0.18
C VAL A 373 0.37 0.29 -0.14
N ARG A 374 0.97 1.35 0.43
CA ARG A 374 2.40 1.64 0.28
C ARG A 374 3.29 0.54 0.88
N GLU A 375 2.83 -0.12 1.93
CA GLU A 375 3.49 -1.28 2.56
C GLU A 375 3.20 -2.62 1.86
N GLY A 376 2.51 -2.61 0.71
CA GLY A 376 2.34 -3.81 -0.13
C GLY A 376 0.94 -4.43 -0.16
N VAL A 377 -0.03 -3.94 0.62
CA VAL A 377 -1.42 -4.42 0.52
C VAL A 377 -2.01 -4.05 -0.85
N ARG A 378 -2.71 -5.00 -1.49
CA ARG A 378 -3.28 -4.82 -2.85
C ARG A 378 -4.77 -5.11 -2.94
N SER A 379 -5.43 -5.33 -1.81
CA SER A 379 -6.89 -5.47 -1.73
C SER A 379 -7.41 -4.53 -0.66
N VAL A 380 -8.42 -3.72 -1.00
CA VAL A 380 -8.99 -2.71 -0.11
C VAL A 380 -10.49 -2.88 -0.12
N ASP A 381 -11.07 -3.03 1.06
CA ASP A 381 -12.50 -3.04 1.27
C ASP A 381 -12.97 -1.61 1.57
N ALA A 382 -14.00 -1.16 0.85
CA ALA A 382 -14.59 0.16 0.98
C ALA A 382 -16.09 0.09 0.66
N ALA A 383 -16.85 1.10 1.06
CA ALA A 383 -18.28 1.16 0.82
C ALA A 383 -18.66 2.36 -0.05
N VAL A 384 -19.35 2.11 -1.16
CA VAL A 384 -19.78 3.17 -2.09
C VAL A 384 -20.64 4.21 -1.35
N GLY A 385 -20.44 5.50 -1.62
CA GLY A 385 -21.18 6.58 -0.97
C GLY A 385 -20.96 6.71 0.54
N GLY A 386 -19.97 6.00 1.10
CA GLY A 386 -19.74 5.91 2.55
C GLY A 386 -20.88 5.20 3.27
N LEU A 387 -21.41 4.12 2.66
CA LEU A 387 -22.46 3.31 3.26
C LEU A 387 -21.96 2.54 4.49
N GLY A 388 -22.85 2.41 5.47
CA GLY A 388 -22.54 1.79 6.76
C GLY A 388 -22.02 2.81 7.76
N GLY A 389 -22.63 2.82 8.96
CA GLY A 389 -22.19 3.64 10.09
C GLY A 389 -21.44 2.79 11.12
N CYS A 390 -20.87 3.44 12.12
CA CYS A 390 -20.28 2.74 13.27
C CYS A 390 -21.34 2.57 14.38
N PRO A 391 -21.68 1.34 14.81
CA PRO A 391 -22.64 1.14 15.91
C PRO A 391 -22.13 1.69 17.24
N TYR A 392 -20.80 1.77 17.42
CA TYR A 392 -20.16 2.35 18.61
C TYR A 392 -20.06 3.88 18.57
N SER A 393 -20.38 4.50 17.43
CA SER A 393 -20.38 5.96 17.28
C SER A 393 -21.58 6.39 16.43
N PRO A 394 -22.82 6.29 16.97
CA PRO A 394 -24.03 6.63 16.23
C PRO A 394 -23.97 8.03 15.63
N GLY A 395 -24.23 8.14 14.33
CA GLY A 395 -24.18 9.41 13.59
C GLY A 395 -22.82 9.76 12.99
N ALA A 396 -21.74 9.05 13.36
CA ALA A 396 -20.46 9.15 12.69
C ALA A 396 -20.38 8.25 11.44
N THR A 397 -19.38 8.51 10.60
CA THR A 397 -19.02 7.68 9.44
C THR A 397 -18.59 6.28 9.89
N GLY A 398 -18.87 5.27 9.07
CA GLY A 398 -18.44 3.89 9.28
C GLY A 398 -17.27 3.56 8.36
N ASN A 399 -17.52 2.71 7.36
CA ASN A 399 -16.54 2.33 6.35
C ASN A 399 -15.93 3.55 5.64
N ILE A 400 -14.67 3.44 5.23
CA ILE A 400 -14.11 4.36 4.25
C ILE A 400 -14.88 4.26 2.93
N ASP A 401 -15.14 5.41 2.31
CA ASP A 401 -15.91 5.46 1.07
C ASP A 401 -15.08 5.06 -0.15
N THR A 402 -15.68 4.30 -1.07
CA THR A 402 -15.01 3.79 -2.26
C THR A 402 -14.45 4.92 -3.12
N GLU A 403 -15.18 6.02 -3.26
CA GLU A 403 -14.78 7.14 -4.11
C GLU A 403 -13.51 7.85 -3.59
N SER A 404 -13.38 8.04 -2.28
CA SER A 404 -12.18 8.62 -1.67
C SER A 404 -10.98 7.69 -1.80
N VAL A 405 -11.18 6.37 -1.66
CA VAL A 405 -10.13 5.37 -1.89
C VAL A 405 -9.67 5.41 -3.35
N LEU A 406 -10.60 5.35 -4.30
CA LEU A 406 -10.29 5.42 -5.73
C LEU A 406 -9.57 6.72 -6.08
N TYR A 407 -10.08 7.85 -5.61
CA TYR A 407 -9.42 9.15 -5.80
C TYR A 407 -7.99 9.15 -5.27
N GLY A 408 -7.77 8.70 -4.03
CA GLY A 408 -6.44 8.64 -3.42
C GLY A 408 -5.48 7.73 -4.18
N LEU A 409 -5.93 6.52 -4.51
CA LEU A 409 -5.12 5.53 -5.24
C LEU A 409 -4.76 6.00 -6.65
N HIS A 410 -5.73 6.54 -7.41
CA HIS A 410 -5.47 7.08 -8.75
C HIS A 410 -4.51 8.27 -8.70
N LYS A 411 -4.60 9.13 -7.68
CA LYS A 411 -3.68 10.27 -7.50
C LYS A 411 -2.26 9.85 -7.11
N GLU A 412 -2.10 8.70 -6.48
CA GLU A 412 -0.79 8.09 -6.23
C GLU A 412 -0.27 7.24 -7.40
N GLY A 413 -1.04 7.14 -8.49
CA GLY A 413 -0.65 6.41 -9.71
C GLY A 413 -0.97 4.91 -9.70
N TYR A 414 -1.76 4.43 -8.74
CA TYR A 414 -2.21 3.04 -8.72
C TYR A 414 -3.32 2.81 -9.74
N GLN A 415 -3.25 1.67 -10.42
CA GLN A 415 -4.32 1.17 -11.29
C GLN A 415 -5.27 0.30 -10.47
N THR A 416 -6.56 0.62 -10.50
CA THR A 416 -7.59 -0.15 -9.76
C THR A 416 -8.52 -0.92 -10.68
N GLY A 417 -8.51 -0.62 -11.99
CA GLY A 417 -9.51 -1.14 -12.94
C GLY A 417 -10.91 -0.58 -12.72
N MET A 418 -11.09 0.34 -11.77
CA MET A 418 -12.38 0.94 -11.45
C MET A 418 -12.50 2.38 -11.94
N ASP A 419 -13.67 2.72 -12.47
CA ASP A 419 -14.03 4.08 -12.88
C ASP A 419 -14.57 4.89 -11.69
N LEU A 420 -13.91 5.99 -11.39
CA LEU A 420 -14.23 6.87 -10.27
C LEU A 420 -15.54 7.65 -10.48
N ASP A 421 -15.85 8.05 -11.70
CA ASP A 421 -17.07 8.81 -12.01
C ASP A 421 -18.31 7.91 -11.97
N GLU A 422 -18.20 6.67 -12.47
CA GLU A 422 -19.24 5.66 -12.32
C GLU A 422 -19.43 5.26 -10.85
N ALA A 423 -18.35 5.04 -10.09
CA ALA A 423 -18.44 4.77 -8.65
C ALA A 423 -19.20 5.87 -7.90
N ALA A 424 -18.90 7.14 -8.20
CA ALA A 424 -19.61 8.27 -7.60
C ALA A 424 -21.09 8.33 -7.98
N GLN A 425 -21.44 8.02 -9.23
CA GLN A 425 -22.84 7.94 -9.68
C GLN A 425 -23.62 6.84 -8.95
N ILE A 426 -23.01 5.67 -8.77
CA ILE A 426 -23.61 4.57 -8.00
C ILE A 426 -23.82 4.98 -6.55
N GLY A 427 -22.81 5.59 -5.92
CA GLY A 427 -22.87 6.08 -4.55
C GLY A 427 -23.98 7.11 -4.34
N GLN A 428 -24.15 8.01 -5.30
CA GLN A 428 -25.23 8.98 -5.29
C GLN A 428 -26.61 8.31 -5.44
N TRP A 429 -26.76 7.44 -6.44
CA TRP A 429 -28.01 6.72 -6.70
C TRP A 429 -28.48 5.91 -5.48
N ILE A 430 -27.60 5.10 -4.88
CA ILE A 430 -28.00 4.26 -3.74
C ILE A 430 -28.33 5.11 -2.50
N SER A 431 -27.62 6.23 -2.32
CA SER A 431 -27.93 7.17 -1.23
C SER A 431 -29.34 7.74 -1.39
N GLU A 432 -29.75 8.10 -2.61
CA GLU A 432 -31.10 8.58 -2.91
C GLU A 432 -32.17 7.50 -2.68
N GLN A 433 -31.92 6.26 -3.10
CA GLN A 433 -32.84 5.13 -2.84
C GLN A 433 -33.06 4.88 -1.35
N LEU A 434 -32.01 5.09 -0.54
CA LEU A 434 -32.06 4.95 0.91
C LEU A 434 -32.62 6.18 1.62
N GLY A 435 -32.93 7.27 0.90
CA GLY A 435 -33.35 8.54 1.49
C GLY A 435 -32.26 9.16 2.38
N LYS A 436 -30.99 8.89 2.09
CA LYS A 436 -29.83 9.33 2.87
C LYS A 436 -28.95 10.27 2.06
N ARG A 437 -28.17 11.09 2.76
CA ARG A 437 -27.11 11.88 2.15
C ARG A 437 -25.96 10.96 1.75
N ASN A 438 -25.39 11.17 0.56
CA ASN A 438 -24.11 10.58 0.18
C ASN A 438 -23.01 11.10 1.11
N ASN A 439 -22.39 10.22 1.90
CA ASN A 439 -21.37 10.58 2.88
C ASN A 439 -19.97 10.73 2.28
N SER A 440 -19.74 10.22 1.06
CA SER A 440 -18.47 10.40 0.35
C SER A 440 -18.20 11.86 0.03
N SER A 441 -17.09 12.39 0.54
CA SER A 441 -16.66 13.75 0.21
C SER A 441 -16.19 13.85 -1.25
N ALA A 442 -15.41 12.88 -1.71
CA ALA A 442 -14.97 12.75 -3.09
C ALA A 442 -16.15 12.57 -4.05
N GLY A 443 -17.06 11.63 -3.75
CA GLY A 443 -18.24 11.34 -4.55
C GLY A 443 -19.13 12.57 -4.75
N ARG A 444 -19.41 13.34 -3.69
CA ARG A 444 -20.18 14.59 -3.82
C ARG A 444 -19.48 15.63 -4.70
N ALA A 445 -18.16 15.78 -4.58
CA ALA A 445 -17.39 16.70 -5.41
C ALA A 445 -17.41 16.29 -6.90
N ILE A 446 -17.29 14.99 -7.17
CA ILE A 446 -17.36 14.42 -8.51
C ILE A 446 -18.75 14.62 -9.13
N ILE A 447 -19.81 14.32 -8.40
CA ILE A 447 -21.19 14.54 -8.88
C ILE A 447 -21.45 16.01 -9.17
N ALA A 448 -20.98 16.92 -8.32
CA ALA A 448 -21.10 18.36 -8.58
C ALA A 448 -20.38 18.77 -9.87
N ARG A 449 -19.18 18.22 -10.12
CA ARG A 449 -18.42 18.42 -11.37
C ARG A 449 -19.17 17.89 -12.59
N LEU A 450 -19.67 16.66 -12.55
CA LEU A 450 -20.40 16.03 -13.65
C LEU A 450 -21.69 16.78 -13.98
N ASN A 451 -22.43 17.22 -12.97
CA ASN A 451 -23.65 18.03 -13.15
C ASN A 451 -23.35 19.38 -13.80
N ARG A 452 -22.21 20.01 -13.46
CA ARG A 452 -21.78 21.26 -14.09
C ARG A 452 -21.46 21.04 -15.58
N GLN A 453 -20.69 20.01 -15.91
CA GLN A 453 -20.33 19.69 -17.30
C GLN A 453 -21.56 19.37 -18.16
N ARG A 454 -22.55 18.66 -17.60
CA ARG A 454 -23.82 18.38 -18.27
C ARG A 454 -24.58 19.66 -18.62
N LYS A 455 -24.68 20.61 -17.67
CA LYS A 455 -25.34 21.91 -17.90
C LYS A 455 -24.62 22.75 -18.96
N GLU A 456 -23.28 22.76 -18.94
CA GLU A 456 -22.46 23.48 -19.93
C GLU A 456 -22.65 22.87 -21.34
N SER A 457 -22.71 21.54 -21.45
CA SER A 457 -22.95 20.84 -22.72
C SER A 457 -24.37 21.09 -23.27
N GLU A 458 -25.38 21.08 -22.41
CA GLU A 458 -26.77 21.40 -22.79
C GLU A 458 -26.91 22.85 -23.25
N GLN A 459 -26.18 23.79 -22.66
CA GLN A 459 -26.16 25.19 -23.08
C GLN A 459 -25.48 25.37 -24.44
N GLN A 460 -24.36 24.66 -24.68
CA GLN A 460 -23.68 24.67 -25.98
C GLN A 460 -24.51 24.02 -27.09
N SER A 461 -25.31 22.99 -26.79
CA SER A 461 -26.19 22.34 -27.79
C SER A 461 -27.42 23.18 -28.18
N LYS A 462 -27.72 24.23 -27.42
CA LYS A 462 -28.85 25.16 -27.66
C LYS A 462 -28.43 26.44 -28.40
N LEU A 463 -27.12 26.66 -28.56
CA LEU A 463 -26.51 27.70 -29.39
C LEU A 463 -26.20 27.13 -30.77
#